data_AF-A0AAU7C1G9-F1
#
_entry.id   AF-A0AAU7C1G9-F1
#
_cell.length_a   1.000
_cell.length_b   1.000
_cell.length_c   1.000
_cell.angle_alpha   90.00
_cell.angle_beta   90.00
_cell.angle_gamma   90.00
#
_symmetry.space_group_name_H-M   'P 1'
#
loop_
_entity.id
_entity.type
_entity.pdbx_description
1 polymer ?
#
loop_
_entity_poly.entity_id
_entity_poly.type
_entity_poly.pdbx_seq_one_letter_code
_entity_poly.pdbx_strand_id
1 'polypeptide(L)' 'MELTYNGLKLTLDQDAYISGSHEEPYFEAQAHDEQGNEYMVTWYPKDWDESDIDASDACDWDNPDEVTKL' A
#
# COMPACT_ATOMS: atom_id res chain seq x y z
N MET A 1 -10.79 -1.79 -0.09
CA MET A 1 -10.33 -1.89 1.32
C MET A 1 -10.33 -0.48 1.89
N GLU A 2 -10.67 -0.30 3.17
CA GLU A 2 -10.63 1.00 3.85
C GLU A 2 -9.43 1.05 4.80
N LEU A 3 -8.67 2.14 4.77
CA LEU A 3 -7.49 2.36 5.59
C LEU A 3 -7.62 3.65 6.39
N THR A 4 -6.98 3.69 7.55
CA THR A 4 -6.84 4.92 8.34
C THR A 4 -5.38 5.26 8.51
N TYR A 5 -4.94 6.37 7.92
CA TYR A 5 -3.56 6.85 8.03
C TYR A 5 -3.54 8.26 8.63
N ASN A 6 -2.93 8.43 9.80
CA ASN A 6 -2.88 9.72 10.52
C ASN A 6 -4.24 10.43 10.66
N GLY A 7 -5.33 9.65 10.80
CA GLY A 7 -6.70 10.16 10.91
C GLY A 7 -7.38 10.48 9.58
N LEU A 8 -6.68 10.31 8.45
CA LEU A 8 -7.26 10.33 7.10
C LEU A 8 -7.86 8.97 6.79
N LYS A 9 -9.13 8.95 6.37
CA LYS A 9 -9.77 7.74 5.87
C LYS A 9 -9.58 7.65 4.37
N LEU A 10 -9.06 6.53 3.91
CA LEU A 10 -8.76 6.25 2.52
C LEU A 10 -9.47 4.98 2.08
N THR A 11 -10.04 5.00 0.89
CA THR A 11 -10.57 3.82 0.21
C THR A 11 -9.64 3.46 -0.92
N LEU A 12 -9.07 2.25 -0.91
CA LEU A 12 -8.26 1.75 -2.01
C LEU A 12 -9.13 1.54 -3.26
N ASP A 13 -8.67 2.05 -4.39
CA ASP A 13 -9.33 1.93 -5.70
C ASP A 13 -9.01 0.60 -6.41
N GLN A 14 -7.90 -0.03 -6.01
CA GLN A 14 -7.43 -1.32 -6.50
C GLN A 14 -6.71 -2.09 -5.39
N ASP A 15 -6.48 -3.39 -5.62
CA ASP A 15 -5.53 -4.16 -4.84
C ASP A 15 -4.11 -3.61 -5.01
N ALA A 16 -3.31 -3.70 -3.94
CA ALA A 16 -1.91 -3.29 -3.99
C ALA A 16 -1.12 -4.17 -4.96
N TYR A 17 -0.20 -3.56 -5.70
CA TYR A 17 0.68 -4.25 -6.63
C TYR A 17 2.15 -4.01 -6.29
N ILE A 18 2.99 -4.98 -6.65
CA ILE A 18 4.44 -4.89 -6.44
C ILE A 18 5.01 -3.88 -7.44
N SER A 19 5.81 -2.96 -6.91
CA SER A 19 6.52 -1.92 -7.62
C SER A 19 7.94 -1.81 -7.06
N GLY A 20 8.73 -0.90 -7.62
CA GLY A 20 10.14 -0.75 -7.26
C GLY A 20 11.09 -1.72 -7.99
N SER A 21 12.30 -1.86 -7.44
CA SER A 21 13.34 -2.72 -8.00
C SER A 21 13.30 -4.11 -7.38
N HIS A 22 14.01 -5.07 -7.98
CA HIS A 22 14.12 -6.41 -7.39
C HIS A 22 14.85 -6.40 -6.03
N GLU A 23 15.76 -5.45 -5.80
CA GLU A 23 16.53 -5.33 -4.56
C GLU A 23 15.75 -4.59 -3.45
N GLU A 24 14.85 -3.69 -3.84
CA GLU A 24 14.02 -2.88 -2.94
C GLU A 24 12.57 -2.84 -3.48
N PRO A 25 11.83 -3.96 -3.42
CA PRO A 25 10.44 -3.98 -3.81
C PRO A 25 9.59 -3.29 -2.75
N TYR A 26 8.49 -2.68 -3.19
CA TYR A 26 7.44 -2.16 -2.33
C TYR A 26 6.09 -2.43 -2.96
N PHE A 27 5.04 -2.36 -2.16
CA PHE A 27 3.68 -2.45 -2.65
C PHE A 27 3.07 -1.06 -2.69
N GLU A 28 2.33 -0.75 -3.74
CA GLU A 28 1.58 0.50 -3.83
C GLU A 28 0.15 0.28 -4.35
N ALA A 29 -0.75 1.16 -3.94
CA ALA A 29 -2.14 1.20 -4.38
C ALA A 29 -2.62 2.65 -4.45
N GLN A 30 -3.43 2.98 -5.45
CA GLN A 30 -4.15 4.25 -5.43
C GLN A 30 -5.34 4.16 -4.48
N ALA A 31 -5.65 5.30 -3.87
CA ALA A 31 -6.74 5.45 -2.95
C ALA A 31 -7.35 6.84 -3.07
N HIS A 32 -8.57 6.99 -2.56
CA HIS A 32 -9.21 8.29 -2.41
C HIS A 32 -9.80 8.52 -1.02
N ASP A 33 -9.88 9.79 -0.62
CA ASP A 33 -10.61 10.22 0.58
C ASP A 33 -12.11 10.45 0.31
N GLU A 34 -12.87 10.77 1.35
CA GLU A 34 -14.32 11.07 1.25
C GLU A 34 -14.65 12.28 0.34
N GLN A 35 -13.67 13.13 0.02
CA GLN A 35 -13.81 14.29 -0.86
C GLN A 35 -13.38 13.98 -2.29
N GLY A 36 -12.92 12.75 -2.57
CA GLY A 36 -12.40 12.33 -3.87
C GLY A 36 -10.98 12.84 -4.15
N ASN A 37 -10.22 13.27 -3.14
CA ASN A 37 -8.79 13.54 -3.33
C ASN A 37 -8.06 12.22 -3.52
N GLU A 38 -7.20 12.13 -4.53
CA GLU A 38 -6.42 10.93 -4.86
C GLU A 38 -5.09 10.89 -4.09
N TYR A 39 -4.69 9.68 -3.71
CA TYR A 39 -3.49 9.37 -2.96
C TYR A 39 -2.83 8.11 -3.52
N MET A 40 -1.51 8.02 -3.33
CA MET A 40 -0.76 6.78 -3.43
C MET A 40 -0.43 6.28 -2.02
N VAL A 41 -0.77 5.03 -1.75
CA VAL A 41 -0.49 4.35 -0.49
C VAL A 41 0.61 3.34 -0.74
N THR A 42 1.64 3.31 0.11
CA THR A 42 2.82 2.46 -0.05
C THR A 42 3.08 1.64 1.21
N TRP A 43 3.44 0.37 1.01
CA TRP A 43 3.89 -0.56 2.05
C TRP A 43 5.27 -1.11 1.70
N TYR A 44 6.16 -1.14 2.68
CA TYR A 44 7.48 -1.73 2.54
C TYR A 44 7.49 -3.13 3.18
N PRO A 45 7.70 -4.20 2.40
CA PRO A 45 7.72 -5.55 2.95
C PRO A 45 8.90 -5.68 3.92
N LYS A 46 8.62 -6.22 5.12
CA LYS A 46 9.66 -6.43 6.14
C LYS A 46 10.47 -7.70 5.88
N ASP A 47 9.86 -8.68 5.24
CA ASP A 47 10.47 -9.92 4.79
C ASP A 47 9.97 -10.17 3.37
N TRP A 48 10.84 -9.91 2.38
CA TRP A 48 10.53 -10.15 0.97
C TRP A 48 11.12 -11.49 0.56
N ASP A 49 10.26 -12.44 0.24
CA ASP A 49 10.63 -13.71 -0.39
C ASP A 49 9.97 -13.78 -1.77
N GLU A 50 10.77 -13.73 -2.83
CA GLU A 50 10.28 -13.77 -4.21
C GLU A 50 9.58 -15.10 -4.58
N SER A 51 9.77 -16.15 -3.78
CA SER A 51 9.10 -17.44 -3.95
C SER A 51 7.76 -17.50 -3.21
N ASP A 52 7.47 -16.53 -2.34
CA ASP A 52 6.17 -16.39 -1.69
C ASP A 52 5.18 -15.69 -2.64
N ILE A 53 4.28 -16.51 -3.17
CA ILE A 53 3.34 -16.12 -4.22
C ILE A 53 2.13 -15.35 -3.68
N ASP A 54 1.87 -15.45 -2.38
CA ASP A 54 0.68 -14.90 -1.74
C ASP A 54 0.99 -13.52 -1.15
N ALA A 55 2.20 -13.33 -0.61
CA ALA A 55 2.71 -12.09 -0.02
C ALA A 55 1.78 -11.42 1.01
N SER A 56 0.72 -12.11 1.44
CA SER A 56 -0.29 -11.59 2.35
C SER A 56 0.27 -11.35 3.75
N ASP A 57 1.34 -12.07 4.11
CA ASP A 57 2.12 -11.85 5.33
C ASP A 57 3.32 -10.88 5.12
N ALA A 58 3.55 -10.38 3.90
CA ALA A 58 4.72 -9.54 3.59
C ALA A 58 4.65 -8.15 4.23
N CYS A 59 3.43 -7.59 4.36
CA CYS A 59 3.18 -6.23 4.82
C CYS A 59 2.09 -6.17 5.91
N ASP A 60 2.15 -5.13 6.72
CA ASP A 60 1.03 -4.74 7.59
C ASP A 60 0.00 -3.96 6.74
N TRP A 61 -0.84 -4.69 6.03
CA TRP A 61 -1.75 -4.11 5.02
C TRP A 61 -2.70 -3.06 5.61
N ASP A 62 -3.06 -3.16 6.88
CA ASP A 62 -3.90 -2.19 7.59
C ASP A 62 -3.14 -0.92 8.01
N ASN A 63 -1.80 -0.97 8.08
CA ASN A 63 -0.96 0.15 8.51
C ASN A 63 0.10 0.48 7.43
N PRO A 64 -0.26 1.28 6.41
CA PRO A 64 0.69 1.69 5.39
C PRO A 64 1.84 2.51 5.96
N ASP A 65 3.02 2.36 5.35
CA ASP A 65 4.23 3.07 5.76
C ASP A 65 4.25 4.51 5.21
N GLU A 66 3.70 4.71 4.01
CA GLU A 66 3.64 6.03 3.38
C GLU A 66 2.30 6.26 2.67
N VAL A 67 1.82 7.51 2.74
CA VAL A 67 0.69 8.00 1.96
C VAL A 67 1.06 9.36 1.38
N THR A 68 1.03 9.45 0.05
CA THR A 68 1.38 10.67 -0.69
C THR A 68 0.19 11.13 -1.52
N LYS A 69 -0.15 12.42 -1.44
CA LYS A 69 -1.22 13.02 -2.25
C LYS A 69 -0.75 13.17 -3.71
N LEU A 70 -1.61 12.81 -4.67
CA LEU A 70 -1.35 12.94 -6.11
C LEU A 70 -1.70 14.33 -6.67
#